data_AF-S6VYS7-F1
#
_entry.id   AF-S6VYS7-F1
#
_cell.length_a   1.000
_cell.length_b   1.000
_cell.length_c   1.000
_cell.angle_alpha   90.00
_cell.angle_beta   90.00
_cell.angle_gamma   90.00
#
_symmetry.space_group_name_H-M   'P 1'
#
loop_
_entity.id
_entity.type
_entity.pdbx_description
1 polymer ?
#
loop_
_entity_poly.entity_id
_entity_poly.type
_entity_poly.pdbx_seq_one_letter_code
_entity_poly.pdbx_strand_id
1 'polypeptide(L)'
;MTELVAEQRFERQSGFFSIQTQGDRMKPSWDIFCSVVDNYGDAGVTWRLARQLVAEHDVQVRLWIDDLAAFVRLCPDADPCASQQLREGVSVCRWPADWVSTTVPDVVIEAFACRLPTPYTESMLQRSPRPLWLNLEYLSAEDWVSGCHGLPSPQMNGLKKFFFFPGFADTTGGLLRERNLIIQRQAFQQDKALQQAFLQELNVEPLAGARLISVFAYENPRLDSWLDAL
;
A
#
# COMPACT_ATOMS: atom_id res chain seq x y z
N MET A 1 28.88 -29.75 19.42
CA MET A 1 29.94 -28.90 18.81
C MET A 1 29.63 -28.52 17.35
N THR A 2 28.40 -28.72 16.88
CA THR A 2 27.97 -28.43 15.50
C THR A 2 26.90 -27.33 15.44
N GLU A 3 26.20 -27.05 16.55
CA GLU A 3 25.21 -25.95 16.64
C GLU A 3 25.85 -24.58 16.91
N LEU A 4 26.95 -24.54 17.68
CA LEU A 4 27.66 -23.29 18.01
C LEU A 4 28.34 -22.60 16.81
N VAL A 5 28.54 -23.31 15.70
CA VAL A 5 29.18 -22.74 14.49
C VAL A 5 28.13 -22.14 13.53
N ALA A 6 26.85 -22.54 13.66
CA ALA A 6 25.78 -22.01 12.83
C ALA A 6 25.29 -20.63 13.32
N GLU A 7 25.15 -20.44 14.64
CA GLU A 7 24.73 -19.15 15.22
C GLU A 7 25.76 -18.04 14.97
N GLN A 8 27.06 -18.34 15.04
CA GLN A 8 28.12 -17.36 14.78
C GLN A 8 28.24 -16.92 13.31
N ARG A 9 27.59 -17.63 12.37
CA ARG A 9 27.58 -17.27 10.94
C ARG A 9 26.40 -16.37 10.58
N PHE A 10 25.30 -16.41 11.34
CA PHE A 10 24.12 -15.58 11.12
C PHE A 10 24.29 -14.15 11.68
N GLU A 11 25.11 -13.97 12.71
CA GLU A 11 25.39 -12.64 13.30
C GLU A 11 26.33 -11.75 12.48
N ARG A 12 26.98 -12.26 11.42
CA ARG A 12 27.92 -11.48 10.60
C ARG A 12 27.33 -10.79 9.36
N GLN A 13 26.02 -10.87 9.14
CA GLN A 13 25.36 -10.19 8.00
C GLN A 13 24.28 -9.15 8.37
N SER A 14 24.03 -8.89 9.65
CA SER A 14 23.01 -7.94 10.13
C SER A 14 23.56 -6.54 10.49
N GLY A 15 24.76 -6.20 10.01
CA GLY A 15 25.48 -4.97 10.40
C GLY A 15 25.24 -3.73 9.52
N PHE A 16 23.99 -3.41 9.13
CA PHE A 16 23.72 -2.17 8.37
C PHE A 16 22.57 -1.27 8.88
N PHE A 17 21.85 -1.64 9.93
CA PHE A 17 20.86 -0.75 10.56
C PHE A 17 20.89 -0.88 12.07
N SER A 18 21.77 -0.13 12.73
CA SER A 18 21.75 0.05 14.18
C SER A 18 21.42 1.51 14.47
N ILE A 19 20.12 1.81 14.59
CA ILE A 19 19.66 3.13 15.07
C ILE A 19 19.62 3.07 16.59
N GLN A 20 20.55 3.78 17.23
CA GLN A 20 20.59 4.00 18.68
C GLN A 20 19.25 4.58 19.16
N THR A 21 18.74 4.07 20.29
CA THR A 21 17.54 4.55 20.98
C THR A 21 17.94 5.39 22.20
N GLN A 22 17.74 6.71 22.14
CA GLN A 22 17.16 7.50 23.24
C GLN A 22 16.99 8.98 22.86
N GLY A 23 15.80 9.50 23.13
CA GLY A 23 15.26 10.76 22.62
C GLY A 23 13.91 10.46 21.98
N ASP A 24 12.88 11.22 22.34
CA ASP A 24 11.50 11.11 21.83
C ASP A 24 11.51 10.74 20.34
N ARG A 25 11.29 9.46 20.01
CA ARG A 25 11.50 8.97 18.65
C ARG A 25 10.38 9.53 17.81
N MET A 26 10.65 10.66 17.15
CA MET A 26 9.81 11.20 16.10
C MET A 26 9.46 10.05 15.15
N LYS A 27 8.17 9.76 15.01
CA LYS A 27 7.68 8.71 14.13
C LYS A 27 8.24 8.94 12.73
N PRO A 28 8.74 7.90 12.03
CA PRO A 28 9.17 8.07 10.65
C PRO A 28 7.99 8.59 9.83
N SER A 29 8.27 9.54 8.96
CA SER A 29 7.28 10.22 8.12
C SER A 29 7.34 9.72 6.68
N TRP A 30 6.19 9.46 6.08
CA TRP A 30 6.05 8.87 4.75
C TRP A 30 5.04 9.66 3.93
N ASP A 31 5.41 10.04 2.71
CA ASP A 31 4.46 10.49 1.69
C ASP A 31 4.23 9.38 0.68
N ILE A 32 2.97 9.12 0.36
CA ILE A 32 2.56 8.20 -0.70
C ILE A 32 1.80 9.01 -1.72
N PHE A 33 2.28 9.02 -2.96
CA PHE A 33 1.64 9.69 -4.08
C PHE A 33 0.90 8.67 -4.93
N CYS A 34 -0.38 8.94 -5.18
CA CYS A 34 -1.26 8.10 -5.99
C CYS A 34 -1.93 9.00 -7.04
N SER A 35 -1.67 8.72 -8.32
CA SER A 35 -2.48 9.23 -9.40
C SER A 35 -3.46 8.15 -9.81
N VAL A 36 -4.76 8.43 -9.73
CA VAL A 36 -5.80 7.44 -9.95
C VAL A 36 -6.01 7.25 -11.45
N VAL A 37 -5.43 6.18 -12.00
CA VAL A 37 -5.59 5.83 -13.42
C VAL A 37 -6.42 4.55 -13.59
N ASP A 38 -6.15 3.52 -12.78
CA ASP A 38 -6.89 2.25 -12.80
C ASP A 38 -8.04 2.24 -11.77
N ASN A 39 -9.12 2.95 -12.10
CA ASN A 39 -10.37 2.98 -11.32
C ASN A 39 -10.15 3.14 -9.81
N TYR A 40 -10.40 2.08 -9.04
CA TYR A 40 -10.21 2.03 -7.60
C TYR A 40 -9.00 1.19 -7.18
N GLY A 41 -8.28 0.58 -8.12
CA GLY A 41 -7.14 -0.30 -7.87
C GLY A 41 -5.98 0.46 -7.25
N ASP A 42 -5.52 1.52 -7.93
CA ASP A 42 -4.38 2.33 -7.49
C ASP A 42 -4.64 2.97 -6.12
N ALA A 43 -5.82 3.60 -5.98
CA ALA A 43 -6.27 4.21 -4.74
C ALA A 43 -6.46 3.17 -3.63
N GLY A 44 -6.99 1.99 -3.96
CA GLY A 44 -7.21 0.90 -2.99
C GLY A 44 -5.93 0.33 -2.43
N VAL A 45 -4.93 0.09 -3.28
CA VAL A 45 -3.62 -0.44 -2.87
C VAL A 45 -2.87 0.59 -2.01
N THR A 46 -2.79 1.84 -2.46
CA THR A 46 -2.10 2.91 -1.72
C THR A 46 -2.79 3.24 -0.41
N TRP A 47 -4.13 3.23 -0.37
CA TRP A 47 -4.90 3.39 0.86
C TRP A 47 -4.66 2.24 1.86
N ARG A 48 -4.69 0.99 1.39
CA ARG A 48 -4.41 -0.18 2.24
C ARG A 48 -2.99 -0.12 2.82
N LEU A 49 -2.00 0.20 2.00
CA LEU A 49 -0.61 0.37 2.46
C LEU A 49 -0.51 1.48 3.51
N ALA A 50 -1.12 2.65 3.26
CA ALA A 50 -1.08 3.78 4.18
C ALA A 50 -1.65 3.42 5.56
N ARG A 51 -2.82 2.76 5.59
CA ARG A 51 -3.45 2.30 6.84
C ARG A 51 -2.58 1.30 7.58
N GLN A 52 -1.97 0.34 6.88
CA GLN A 52 -1.12 -0.66 7.51
C GLN A 52 0.13 -0.04 8.13
N LEU A 53 0.78 0.92 7.43
CA LEU A 53 1.93 1.66 7.95
C LEU A 53 1.59 2.42 9.24
N VAL A 54 0.43 3.07 9.29
CA VAL A 54 -0.03 3.76 10.50
C VAL A 54 -0.35 2.77 11.63
N ALA A 55 -1.23 1.79 11.35
CA ALA A 55 -1.80 0.93 12.38
C ALA A 55 -0.83 -0.12 12.93
N GLU A 56 0.08 -0.63 12.09
CA GLU A 56 0.95 -1.77 12.45
C GLU A 56 2.42 -1.40 12.65
N HIS A 57 2.84 -0.23 12.15
CA HIS A 57 4.25 0.19 12.13
C HIS A 57 4.52 1.56 12.76
N ASP A 58 3.49 2.23 13.30
CA ASP A 58 3.59 3.53 13.98
C ASP A 58 4.25 4.62 13.12
N VAL A 59 3.91 4.64 11.83
CA VAL A 59 4.43 5.58 10.84
C VAL A 59 3.47 6.77 10.68
N GLN A 60 4.01 7.98 10.53
CA GLN A 60 3.21 9.14 10.13
C GLN A 60 3.06 9.15 8.61
N VAL A 61 1.85 8.96 8.08
CA VAL A 61 1.62 8.87 6.63
C VAL A 61 0.80 10.06 6.12
N ARG A 62 1.27 10.69 5.04
CA ARG A 62 0.44 11.50 4.14
C ARG A 62 0.20 10.76 2.84
N LEU A 63 -1.07 10.63 2.45
CA LEU A 63 -1.48 10.02 1.19
C LEU A 63 -2.00 11.13 0.27
N TRP A 64 -1.24 11.45 -0.78
CA TRP A 64 -1.58 12.44 -1.80
C TRP A 64 -2.34 11.75 -2.95
N ILE A 65 -3.59 12.14 -3.16
CA ILE A 65 -4.47 11.58 -4.20
C ILE A 65 -5.00 12.70 -5.09
N ASP A 66 -4.88 12.56 -6.40
CA ASP A 66 -5.38 13.53 -7.39
C ASP A 66 -6.91 13.49 -7.58
N ASP A 67 -7.51 12.29 -7.51
CA ASP A 67 -8.96 12.08 -7.51
C ASP A 67 -9.51 11.61 -6.15
N LEU A 68 -9.91 12.58 -5.33
CA LEU A 68 -10.59 12.29 -4.06
C LEU A 68 -11.99 11.69 -4.23
N ALA A 69 -12.66 11.85 -5.37
CA ALA A 69 -13.97 11.25 -5.58
C ALA A 69 -13.85 9.72 -5.71
N ALA A 70 -12.80 9.22 -6.36
CA ALA A 70 -12.47 7.81 -6.38
C ALA A 70 -12.15 7.28 -4.96
N PHE A 71 -11.41 8.07 -4.16
CA PHE A 71 -11.11 7.71 -2.77
C PHE A 71 -12.37 7.59 -1.89
N VAL A 72 -13.35 8.49 -2.03
CA VAL A 72 -14.61 8.44 -1.25
C VAL A 72 -15.39 7.15 -1.50
N ARG A 73 -15.25 6.51 -2.67
CA ARG A 73 -15.87 5.19 -2.90
C ARG A 73 -15.25 4.07 -2.06
N LEU A 74 -13.98 4.22 -1.68
CA LEU A 74 -13.25 3.29 -0.82
C LEU A 74 -13.35 3.65 0.66
N CYS A 75 -13.53 4.94 0.98
CA CYS A 75 -13.71 5.47 2.32
C CYS A 75 -14.93 6.42 2.34
N PRO A 76 -16.16 5.90 2.49
CA PRO A 76 -17.39 6.69 2.35
C PRO A 76 -17.51 7.89 3.30
N ASP A 77 -16.86 7.83 4.47
CA ASP A 77 -16.85 8.92 5.45
C ASP A 77 -15.89 10.07 5.08
N ALA A 78 -15.14 9.95 3.98
CA ALA A 78 -14.24 10.99 3.50
C ALA A 78 -14.97 12.16 2.82
N ASP A 79 -14.38 13.34 2.94
CA ASP A 79 -14.87 14.55 2.29
C ASP A 79 -14.17 14.73 0.92
N PRO A 80 -14.88 14.68 -0.22
CA PRO A 80 -14.26 14.84 -1.54
C PRO A 80 -13.71 16.25 -1.80
N CYS A 81 -14.12 17.25 -1.01
CA CYS A 81 -13.76 18.65 -1.18
C CYS A 81 -12.64 19.11 -0.26
N ALA A 82 -12.32 18.35 0.79
CA ALA A 82 -11.28 18.71 1.75
C ALA A 82 -9.89 18.68 1.10
N SER A 83 -9.10 19.74 1.31
CA SER A 83 -7.70 19.76 0.88
C SER A 83 -6.83 18.78 1.68
N GLN A 84 -7.19 18.55 2.94
CA GLN A 84 -6.54 17.60 3.83
C GLN A 84 -7.55 17.09 4.87
N GLN A 85 -7.52 15.80 5.18
CA GLN A 85 -8.38 15.18 6.19
C GLN A 85 -7.70 13.98 6.85
N LEU A 86 -8.11 13.66 8.08
CA LEU A 86 -7.60 12.50 8.82
C LEU A 86 -8.58 11.33 8.68
N ARG A 87 -8.10 10.18 8.21
CA ARG A 87 -8.84 8.92 8.13
C ARG A 87 -7.98 7.80 8.65
N GLU A 88 -8.46 7.07 9.65
CA GLU A 88 -7.74 5.93 10.24
C GLU A 88 -6.26 6.23 10.60
N GLY A 89 -6.01 7.46 11.05
CA GLY A 89 -4.67 7.97 11.39
C GLY A 89 -3.79 8.38 10.21
N VAL A 90 -4.23 8.16 8.96
CA VAL A 90 -3.58 8.64 7.73
C VAL A 90 -4.06 10.05 7.42
N SER A 91 -3.13 10.96 7.12
CA SER A 91 -3.44 12.28 6.58
C SER A 91 -3.66 12.19 5.07
N VAL A 92 -4.91 12.12 4.64
CA VAL A 92 -5.28 12.09 3.23
C VAL A 92 -5.32 13.52 2.69
N CYS A 93 -4.52 13.79 1.66
CA CYS A 93 -4.34 15.10 1.07
C CYS A 93 -4.79 15.09 -0.39
N ARG A 94 -5.50 16.15 -0.81
CA ARG A 94 -5.71 16.40 -2.23
C ARG A 94 -4.36 16.71 -2.88
N TRP A 95 -4.01 16.01 -3.94
CA TRP A 95 -2.87 16.34 -4.77
C TRP A 95 -3.26 17.52 -5.67
N PRO A 96 -2.71 18.73 -5.45
CA PRO A 96 -3.08 19.90 -6.25
C PRO A 96 -2.41 19.85 -7.63
N ALA A 97 -3.07 20.42 -8.64
CA ALA A 97 -2.50 20.59 -9.98
C ALA A 97 -1.26 21.49 -9.93
N ASP A 98 -1.33 22.59 -9.17
CA ASP A 98 -0.20 23.46 -8.88
C ASP A 98 0.37 23.12 -7.50
N TRP A 99 1.59 22.57 -7.49
CA TRP A 99 2.20 22.12 -6.25
C TRP A 99 2.51 23.27 -5.29
N VAL A 100 2.07 23.13 -4.04
CA VAL A 100 2.41 24.03 -2.95
C VAL A 100 3.48 23.35 -2.09
N SER A 101 4.56 24.08 -1.77
CA SER A 101 5.67 23.55 -0.99
C SER A 101 5.18 22.96 0.35
N THR A 102 5.65 21.75 0.66
CA THR A 102 5.38 21.07 1.93
C THR A 102 6.67 20.62 2.58
N THR A 103 6.61 20.24 3.85
CA THR A 103 7.68 19.48 4.49
C THR A 103 7.95 18.19 3.70
N VAL A 104 9.22 17.80 3.57
CA VAL A 104 9.61 16.55 2.89
C VAL A 104 9.80 15.45 3.95
N PRO A 105 9.16 14.27 3.77
CA PRO A 105 9.17 13.17 4.72
C PRO A 105 10.52 12.41 4.75
N ASP A 106 10.60 11.35 5.54
CA ASP A 106 11.74 10.42 5.53
C ASP A 106 11.71 9.47 4.33
N VAL A 107 10.51 9.06 3.91
CA VAL A 107 10.28 8.18 2.76
C VAL A 107 9.23 8.77 1.83
N VAL A 108 9.48 8.70 0.53
CA VAL A 108 8.55 9.09 -0.53
C VAL A 108 8.27 7.87 -1.39
N ILE A 109 7.00 7.49 -1.50
CA ILE A 109 6.52 6.46 -2.41
C ILE A 109 5.83 7.14 -3.58
N GLU A 110 6.36 6.91 -4.77
CA GLU A 110 5.71 7.15 -6.04
C GLU A 110 4.97 5.88 -6.44
N ALA A 111 3.64 5.85 -6.35
CA ALA A 111 2.88 4.67 -6.72
C ALA A 111 2.62 4.63 -8.24
N PHE A 112 2.86 3.46 -8.84
CA PHE A 112 2.54 3.13 -10.22
C PHE A 112 3.12 4.12 -11.25
N ALA A 113 4.34 4.59 -10.97
CA ALA A 113 5.06 5.56 -11.78
C ALA A 113 4.31 6.89 -12.02
N CYS A 114 3.47 7.32 -11.06
CA CYS A 114 2.88 8.65 -11.09
C CYS A 114 3.97 9.73 -11.06
N ARG A 115 3.81 10.82 -11.81
CA ARG A 115 4.88 11.83 -11.90
C ARG A 115 4.82 12.78 -10.72
N LEU A 116 5.79 12.70 -9.81
CA LEU A 116 5.93 13.67 -8.72
C LEU A 116 6.14 15.10 -9.29
N PRO A 117 5.59 16.15 -8.64
CA PRO A 117 5.80 17.51 -9.10
C PRO A 117 7.28 17.91 -9.03
N THR A 118 7.77 18.62 -10.05
CA THR A 118 9.17 19.09 -10.07
C THR A 118 9.57 19.85 -8.80
N PRO A 119 8.78 20.83 -8.30
CA PRO A 119 9.14 21.54 -7.06
C PRO A 119 9.25 20.64 -5.83
N TYR A 120 8.50 19.52 -5.80
CA TYR A 120 8.61 18.54 -4.74
C TYR A 120 9.94 17.78 -4.81
N THR A 121 10.32 17.29 -5.99
CA THR A 121 11.61 16.61 -6.18
C THR A 121 12.81 17.53 -5.95
N GLU A 122 12.68 18.83 -6.25
CA GLU A 122 13.68 19.83 -5.91
C GLU A 122 13.79 20.01 -4.39
N SER A 123 12.66 20.04 -3.68
CA SER A 123 12.65 20.09 -2.21
C SER A 123 13.29 18.84 -1.58
N MET A 124 13.09 17.66 -2.18
CA MET A 124 13.75 16.42 -1.75
C MET A 124 15.28 16.50 -1.86
N LEU A 125 15.81 17.19 -2.89
CA LEU A 125 17.26 17.38 -3.06
C LEU A 125 17.88 18.30 -2.01
N GLN A 126 17.12 19.32 -1.58
CA GLN A 126 17.57 20.30 -0.58
C GLN A 126 17.51 19.76 0.86
N ARG A 127 16.77 18.66 1.09
CA ARG A 127 16.68 18.02 2.41
C ARG A 127 17.96 17.27 2.76
N SER A 128 18.40 17.39 4.01
CA SER A 128 19.47 16.58 4.60
C SER A 128 19.00 15.94 5.93
N PRO A 129 18.96 14.60 6.05
CA PRO A 129 19.26 13.62 5.00
C PRO A 129 18.20 13.63 3.88
N ARG A 130 18.60 13.25 2.65
CA ARG A 130 17.65 13.07 1.54
C ARG A 130 16.66 11.94 1.87
N PRO A 131 15.38 12.05 1.44
CA PRO A 131 14.42 10.98 1.67
C PRO A 131 14.77 9.73 0.85
N LEU A 132 14.35 8.56 1.34
CA LEU A 132 14.31 7.36 0.52
C LEU A 132 13.18 7.51 -0.50
N TRP A 133 13.47 7.38 -1.78
CA TRP A 133 12.47 7.45 -2.85
C TRP A 133 12.24 6.06 -3.45
N LEU A 134 11.02 5.56 -3.33
CA LEU A 134 10.57 4.27 -3.85
C LEU A 134 9.59 4.47 -5.01
N ASN A 135 9.72 3.66 -6.07
CA ASN A 135 8.64 3.41 -7.02
C ASN A 135 7.90 2.15 -6.55
N LEU A 136 6.64 2.27 -6.17
CA LEU A 136 5.79 1.10 -5.96
C LEU A 136 5.23 0.68 -7.31
N GLU A 137 5.63 -0.50 -7.78
CA GLU A 137 5.18 -1.05 -9.07
C GLU A 137 3.91 -1.89 -8.90
N TYR A 138 3.28 -2.21 -10.04
CA TYR A 138 2.19 -3.18 -10.05
C TYR A 138 2.68 -4.57 -9.65
N LEU A 139 1.78 -5.33 -9.03
CA LEU A 139 2.01 -6.74 -8.72
C LEU A 139 2.18 -7.54 -10.01
N SER A 140 3.24 -8.34 -10.09
CA SER A 140 3.38 -9.34 -11.16
C SER A 140 3.89 -10.67 -10.61
N ALA A 141 3.50 -11.74 -11.29
CA ALA A 141 3.97 -13.10 -11.06
C ALA A 141 5.07 -13.53 -12.03
N GLU A 142 5.50 -12.64 -12.93
CA GLU A 142 6.56 -12.92 -13.90
C GLU A 142 7.92 -13.02 -13.21
N ASP A 143 8.73 -14.01 -13.60
CA ASP A 143 10.00 -14.31 -12.91
C ASP A 143 10.99 -13.13 -12.90
N TRP A 144 10.93 -12.26 -13.91
CA TRP A 144 11.89 -11.16 -14.07
C TRP A 144 11.79 -10.09 -12.99
N VAL A 145 10.63 -9.94 -12.31
CA VAL A 145 10.45 -8.89 -11.28
C VAL A 145 11.40 -9.05 -10.10
N SER A 146 11.80 -10.28 -9.79
CA SER A 146 12.82 -10.57 -8.77
C SER A 146 14.18 -9.96 -9.10
N GLY A 147 14.52 -9.87 -10.39
CA GLY A 147 15.77 -9.25 -10.85
C GLY A 147 15.72 -7.72 -10.80
N CYS A 148 14.53 -7.12 -10.72
CA CYS A 148 14.33 -5.67 -10.73
C CYS A 148 13.97 -5.08 -9.36
N HIS A 149 13.44 -5.89 -8.43
CA HIS A 149 13.12 -5.47 -7.07
C HIS A 149 14.38 -4.97 -6.33
N GLY A 150 14.27 -3.79 -5.71
CA GLY A 150 15.35 -3.14 -4.97
C GLY A 150 16.42 -2.46 -5.85
N LEU A 151 16.32 -2.52 -7.18
CA LEU A 151 17.29 -1.87 -8.05
C LEU A 151 17.21 -0.34 -7.98
N PRO A 152 18.34 0.37 -7.93
CA PRO A 152 18.36 1.82 -8.06
C PRO A 152 18.09 2.25 -9.50
N SER A 153 17.31 3.31 -9.64
CA SER A 153 17.09 4.10 -10.84
C SER A 153 17.66 5.51 -10.59
N PRO A 154 18.92 5.78 -10.99
CA PRO A 154 19.53 7.09 -10.83
C PRO A 154 18.74 8.15 -11.60
N GLN A 155 18.40 9.25 -10.93
CA GLN A 155 17.68 10.34 -11.53
C GLN A 155 18.66 11.42 -12.01
N MET A 156 18.31 12.14 -13.09
CA MET A 156 19.18 13.18 -13.66
C MET A 156 19.55 14.27 -12.64
N ASN A 157 18.67 14.51 -11.66
CA ASN A 157 18.85 15.52 -10.63
C ASN A 157 19.74 15.04 -9.45
N GLY A 158 20.22 13.79 -9.48
CA GLY A 158 21.08 13.20 -8.45
C GLY A 158 20.35 12.51 -7.29
N LEU A 159 19.01 12.44 -7.30
CA LEU A 159 18.25 11.55 -6.42
C LEU A 159 18.42 10.09 -6.83
N LYS A 160 18.32 9.19 -5.85
CA LYS A 160 18.24 7.75 -6.10
C LYS A 160 16.82 7.30 -5.82
N LYS A 161 16.12 6.89 -6.88
CA LYS A 161 14.84 6.20 -6.81
C LYS A 161 15.11 4.69 -6.79
N PHE A 162 14.32 3.89 -6.08
CA PHE A 162 14.45 2.43 -6.08
C PHE A 162 13.16 1.78 -6.51
N PHE A 163 13.24 0.75 -7.34
CA PHE A 163 12.07 -0.01 -7.74
C PHE A 163 11.63 -0.97 -6.63
N PHE A 164 10.36 -0.94 -6.28
CA PHE A 164 9.73 -1.85 -5.34
C PHE A 164 8.63 -2.62 -6.07
N PHE A 165 8.97 -3.83 -6.55
CA PHE A 165 8.02 -4.76 -7.17
C PHE A 165 7.36 -5.66 -6.12
N PRO A 166 6.04 -5.58 -5.90
CA PRO A 166 5.29 -6.62 -5.22
C PRO A 166 5.33 -7.93 -6.04
N GLY A 167 5.32 -9.07 -5.37
CA GLY A 167 5.40 -10.37 -6.05
C GLY A 167 5.19 -11.55 -5.10
N PHE A 168 5.18 -12.74 -5.69
CA PHE A 168 4.90 -13.99 -4.97
C PHE A 168 6.15 -14.72 -4.50
N ALA A 169 7.33 -14.37 -5.03
CA ALA A 169 8.61 -14.97 -4.65
C ALA A 169 9.25 -14.19 -3.49
N ASP A 170 10.05 -14.86 -2.67
CA ASP A 170 10.77 -14.27 -1.53
C ASP A 170 11.77 -13.17 -1.93
N THR A 171 12.16 -13.14 -3.20
CA THR A 171 13.04 -12.12 -3.81
C THR A 171 12.33 -10.85 -4.26
N THR A 172 11.04 -10.74 -3.98
CA THR A 172 10.20 -9.57 -4.32
C THR A 172 9.73 -8.85 -3.07
N GLY A 173 9.01 -7.74 -3.26
CA GLY A 173 8.43 -6.93 -2.17
C GLY A 173 7.25 -7.58 -1.44
N GLY A 174 6.88 -8.81 -1.81
CA GLY A 174 5.79 -9.56 -1.20
C GLY A 174 4.40 -9.00 -1.54
N LEU A 175 3.44 -9.29 -0.67
CA LEU A 175 2.03 -8.91 -0.81
C LEU A 175 1.55 -8.16 0.43
N LEU A 176 0.69 -7.16 0.22
CA LEU A 176 -0.03 -6.50 1.32
C LEU A 176 -0.92 -7.51 2.05
N ARG A 177 -0.73 -7.60 3.36
CA ARG A 177 -1.51 -8.48 4.23
C ARG A 177 -1.40 -7.98 5.66
N GLU A 178 -2.53 -7.54 6.23
CA GLU A 178 -2.62 -7.10 7.61
C GLU A 178 -2.29 -8.27 8.55
N ARG A 179 -1.63 -7.98 9.68
CA ARG A 179 -1.04 -8.97 10.59
C ARG A 179 -2.03 -10.05 11.00
N ASN A 180 -3.27 -9.67 11.26
CA ASN A 180 -4.32 -10.55 11.78
C ASN A 180 -5.31 -11.03 10.71
N LEU A 181 -5.14 -10.67 9.44
CA LEU A 181 -6.12 -10.92 8.38
C LEU A 181 -6.53 -12.40 8.30
N ILE A 182 -5.55 -13.30 8.28
CA ILE A 182 -5.81 -14.74 8.11
C ILE A 182 -6.57 -15.33 9.31
N ILE A 183 -6.19 -14.93 10.52
CA ILE A 183 -6.83 -15.40 11.77
C ILE A 183 -8.27 -14.90 11.84
N GLN A 184 -8.49 -13.61 11.56
CA GLN A 184 -9.83 -13.01 11.54
C GLN A 184 -10.72 -13.66 10.48
N ARG A 185 -10.19 -13.88 9.27
CA ARG A 185 -10.90 -14.57 8.19
C ARG A 185 -11.31 -15.99 8.59
N GLN A 186 -10.39 -16.76 9.21
CA GLN A 186 -10.69 -18.13 9.66
C GLN A 186 -11.77 -18.16 10.74
N ALA A 187 -11.68 -17.25 11.72
CA ALA A 187 -12.71 -17.12 12.76
C ALA A 187 -14.08 -16.79 12.16
N PHE A 188 -14.14 -15.81 11.25
CA PHE A 188 -15.38 -15.45 10.54
C PHE A 188 -15.96 -16.63 9.75
N GLN A 189 -15.12 -17.39 9.02
CA GLN A 189 -15.58 -18.55 8.24
C GLN A 189 -16.12 -19.71 9.09
N GLN A 190 -15.70 -19.81 10.35
CA GLN A 190 -16.18 -20.83 11.28
C GLN A 190 -17.47 -20.42 12.01
N ASP A 191 -17.77 -19.12 12.07
CA ASP A 191 -18.94 -18.58 12.74
C ASP A 191 -20.08 -18.31 11.73
N LYS A 192 -21.07 -19.21 11.72
CA LYS A 192 -22.25 -19.08 10.86
C LYS A 192 -23.15 -17.91 11.26
N ALA A 193 -23.21 -17.55 12.54
CA ALA A 193 -24.05 -16.46 13.00
C ALA A 193 -23.47 -15.12 12.55
N LEU A 194 -22.15 -14.95 12.64
CA LEU A 194 -21.46 -13.76 12.12
C LEU A 194 -21.59 -13.64 10.59
N GLN A 195 -21.46 -14.74 9.85
CA GLN A 195 -21.69 -14.74 8.40
C GLN A 195 -23.11 -14.31 8.04
N GLN A 196 -24.11 -14.86 8.73
CA GLN A 196 -25.52 -14.52 8.49
C GLN A 196 -25.80 -13.04 8.82
N ALA A 197 -25.28 -12.54 9.95
CA ALA A 197 -25.44 -11.15 10.34
C ALA A 197 -24.83 -10.19 9.30
N PHE A 198 -23.60 -10.45 8.85
CA PHE A 198 -22.94 -9.66 7.80
C PHE A 198 -23.73 -9.64 6.49
N LEU A 199 -24.26 -10.78 6.05
CA LEU A 199 -25.06 -10.83 4.82
C LEU A 199 -26.39 -10.09 4.97
N GLN A 200 -27.01 -10.12 6.15
CA GLN A 200 -28.22 -9.34 6.45
C GLN A 200 -27.98 -7.84 6.39
N GLU A 201 -26.82 -7.34 6.84
CA GLU A 201 -26.44 -5.93 6.68
C GLU A 201 -26.37 -5.50 5.20
N LEU A 202 -26.06 -6.43 4.31
CA LEU A 202 -26.05 -6.24 2.86
C LEU A 202 -27.40 -6.54 2.19
N ASN A 203 -28.45 -6.86 2.97
CA ASN A 203 -29.76 -7.32 2.50
C ASN A 203 -29.69 -8.60 1.64
N VAL A 204 -28.78 -9.51 1.98
CA VAL A 204 -28.60 -10.81 1.31
C VAL A 204 -29.09 -11.93 2.23
N GLU A 205 -30.01 -12.77 1.74
CA GLU A 205 -30.51 -13.95 2.43
C GLU A 205 -30.17 -15.23 1.64
N PRO A 206 -29.14 -15.99 2.04
CA PRO A 206 -28.77 -17.22 1.34
C PRO A 206 -29.84 -18.31 1.49
N LEU A 207 -30.20 -18.94 0.36
CA LEU A 207 -31.04 -20.13 0.39
C LEU A 207 -30.28 -21.32 0.96
N ALA A 208 -30.97 -22.19 1.69
CA ALA A 208 -30.37 -23.41 2.24
C ALA A 208 -29.77 -24.28 1.12
N GLY A 209 -28.47 -24.59 1.23
CA GLY A 209 -27.74 -25.39 0.25
C GLY A 209 -27.29 -24.63 -1.01
N ALA A 210 -27.63 -23.36 -1.17
CA ALA A 210 -27.17 -22.55 -2.30
C ALA A 210 -25.68 -22.19 -2.16
N ARG A 211 -25.00 -22.07 -3.31
CA ARG A 211 -23.63 -21.54 -3.39
C ARG A 211 -23.70 -20.02 -3.52
N LEU A 212 -22.98 -19.31 -2.65
CA LEU A 212 -22.84 -17.86 -2.75
C LEU A 212 -21.68 -17.51 -3.71
N ILE A 213 -21.93 -16.61 -4.65
CA ILE A 213 -20.96 -16.15 -5.65
C ILE A 213 -20.98 -14.62 -5.68
N SER A 214 -19.82 -13.99 -5.47
CA SER A 214 -19.64 -12.55 -5.70
C SER A 214 -19.08 -12.33 -7.11
N VAL A 215 -19.62 -11.34 -7.83
CA VAL A 215 -19.17 -10.98 -9.18
C VAL A 215 -18.64 -9.55 -9.15
N PHE A 216 -17.32 -9.42 -9.29
CA PHE A 216 -16.62 -8.13 -9.41
C PHE A 216 -15.67 -8.23 -10.60
N ALA A 217 -16.04 -7.58 -11.71
CA ALA A 217 -15.35 -7.69 -12.99
C ALA A 217 -15.55 -6.43 -13.84
N TYR A 218 -14.70 -6.26 -14.85
CA TYR A 218 -14.95 -5.35 -15.97
C TYR A 218 -16.04 -5.91 -16.89
N GLU A 219 -16.46 -5.12 -17.88
CA GLU A 219 -17.35 -5.55 -18.95
C GLU A 219 -16.81 -6.82 -19.60
N ASN A 220 -17.57 -7.91 -19.50
CA ASN A 220 -17.16 -9.22 -20.00
C ASN A 220 -18.26 -9.80 -20.89
N PRO A 221 -18.03 -9.93 -22.22
CA PRO A 221 -19.03 -10.44 -23.17
C PRO A 221 -19.30 -11.95 -23.02
N ARG A 222 -18.67 -12.63 -22.06
CA ARG A 222 -18.91 -14.04 -21.73
C ARG A 222 -19.71 -14.23 -20.45
N LEU A 223 -20.06 -13.14 -19.75
CA LEU A 223 -20.76 -13.23 -18.47
C LEU A 223 -22.10 -13.94 -18.62
N ASP A 224 -22.83 -13.70 -19.71
CA ASP A 224 -24.08 -14.36 -20.08
C ASP A 224 -23.92 -15.90 -20.13
N SER A 225 -22.94 -16.39 -20.90
CA SER A 225 -22.68 -17.81 -21.07
C SER A 225 -22.29 -18.51 -19.76
N TRP A 226 -21.68 -17.76 -18.84
CA TRP A 226 -21.37 -18.28 -17.51
C TRP A 226 -22.62 -18.35 -16.63
N LEU A 227 -23.48 -17.33 -16.68
CA LEU A 227 -24.74 -17.30 -15.93
C LEU A 227 -25.72 -18.41 -16.38
N ASP A 228 -25.77 -18.73 -17.68
CA ASP A 228 -26.57 -19.85 -18.20
C ASP A 228 -26.09 -21.23 -17.68
N ALA A 229 -24.85 -21.34 -17.22
CA ALA A 229 -24.23 -22.58 -16.75
C ALA A 229 -24.30 -22.78 -15.22
N LEU A 230 -24.73 -21.77 -14.45
CA LEU A 230 -24.88 -21.83 -12.99
C LEU A 230 -26.19 -22.48 -12.56
#